data_AF-A0A7W5ZIG0-F1
#
_entry.id   AF-A0A7W5ZIG0-F1
#
_cell.length_a   1.000
_cell.length_b   1.000
_cell.length_c   1.000
_cell.angle_alpha   90.00
_cell.angle_beta   90.00
_cell.angle_gamma   90.00
#
_symmetry.space_group_name_H-M   'P 1'
#
loop_
_entity.id
_entity.type
_entity.pdbx_description
1 polymer ?
#
loop_
_entity_poly.entity_id
_entity_poly.type
_entity_poly.pdbx_seq_one_letter_code
_entity_poly.pdbx_strand_id
1 'polypeptide(L)'
;MGQLYGECFPKEARIAHKKLATNEVEIGSAEAIPAYINDVFVKVDYRGGQAELWQGEKLKNDHLFNGVPWLLGVKNYLPYGQIRVRLAAWNDNITGISSEVVERMKATGPSFNALEVIPQYKISVKIEP
;
A
#
# COMPACT_ATOMS: atom_id res chain seq x y z
N MET A 1 -15.38 -25.36 -36.09
CA MET A 1 -15.63 -23.94 -35.76
C MET A 1 -16.09 -23.86 -34.32
N GLY A 2 -15.19 -23.57 -33.39
CA GLY A 2 -15.51 -23.34 -31.98
C GLY A 2 -14.95 -21.98 -31.61
N GLN A 3 -15.84 -21.00 -31.47
CA GLN A 3 -15.54 -19.59 -31.28
C GLN A 3 -14.83 -19.41 -29.94
N LEU A 4 -13.62 -18.85 -29.99
CA LEU A 4 -12.83 -18.47 -28.82
C LEU A 4 -13.68 -17.53 -27.95
N TYR A 5 -13.85 -17.88 -26.68
CA TYR A 5 -14.41 -16.98 -25.69
C TYR A 5 -13.57 -15.71 -25.71
N GLY A 6 -14.20 -14.59 -26.07
CA GLY A 6 -13.59 -13.28 -25.93
C GLY A 6 -13.31 -13.06 -24.46
N GLU A 7 -12.04 -13.16 -24.08
CA GLU A 7 -11.56 -12.76 -22.77
C GLU A 7 -11.81 -11.25 -22.63
N CYS A 8 -12.99 -10.91 -22.13
CA CYS A 8 -13.26 -9.60 -21.58
C CYS A 8 -12.50 -9.56 -20.26
N PHE A 9 -11.18 -9.35 -20.33
CA PHE A 9 -10.37 -9.08 -19.16
C PHE A 9 -11.02 -7.89 -18.45
N PRO A 10 -11.56 -8.09 -17.24
CA PRO A 10 -12.31 -7.05 -16.59
C PRO A 10 -11.36 -5.91 -16.25
N LYS A 11 -11.76 -4.68 -16.59
CA LYS A 11 -11.02 -3.43 -16.42
C LYS A 11 -10.38 -3.43 -15.02
N GLU A 12 -9.05 -3.53 -14.96
CA GLU A 12 -8.31 -3.65 -13.72
C GLU A 12 -8.66 -2.51 -12.75
N ALA A 13 -8.75 -2.79 -11.45
CA ALA A 13 -8.87 -1.74 -10.45
C ALA A 13 -7.63 -0.85 -10.52
N ARG A 14 -7.79 0.34 -11.10
CA ARG A 14 -6.69 1.30 -11.24
C ARG A 14 -6.51 2.06 -9.94
N ILE A 15 -5.80 1.44 -9.00
CA ILE A 15 -5.23 2.17 -7.87
C ILE A 15 -4.10 3.04 -8.41
N ALA A 16 -4.23 4.34 -8.21
CA ALA A 16 -3.21 5.32 -8.55
C ALA A 16 -2.54 5.82 -7.27
N HIS A 17 -1.26 6.13 -7.38
CA HIS A 17 -0.53 6.84 -6.35
C HIS A 17 0.10 8.10 -6.92
N LYS A 18 0.06 9.18 -6.14
CA LYS A 18 0.64 10.48 -6.49
C LYS A 18 1.62 10.88 -5.40
N LYS A 19 2.88 11.07 -5.78
CA LYS A 19 3.89 11.61 -4.86
C LYS A 19 3.58 13.07 -4.55
N LEU A 20 3.39 13.39 -3.26
CA LEU A 20 3.17 14.76 -2.79
C LEU A 20 4.48 15.37 -2.30
N ALA A 21 5.30 14.57 -1.61
CA ALA A 21 6.63 14.93 -1.13
C ALA A 21 7.56 13.70 -1.13
N THR A 22 8.81 13.86 -0.71
CA THR A 22 9.76 12.73 -0.58
C THR A 22 9.27 11.67 0.41
N ASN A 23 8.58 12.11 1.46
CA ASN A 23 8.07 11.29 2.56
C ASN A 23 6.53 11.23 2.61
N GLU A 24 5.84 11.72 1.57
CA GLU A 24 4.37 11.68 1.51
C GLU A 24 3.86 11.28 0.12
N VAL A 25 2.96 10.29 0.10
CA VAL A 25 2.26 9.84 -1.12
C VAL A 25 0.77 9.77 -0.85
N GLU A 26 -0.02 10.16 -1.84
CA GLU A 26 -1.47 10.01 -1.84
C GLU A 26 -1.86 8.79 -2.68
N ILE A 27 -2.75 7.96 -2.16
CA ILE A 27 -3.27 6.76 -2.83
C ILE A 27 -4.76 6.95 -3.02
N GLY A 28 -5.23 6.70 -4.24
CA GLY A 28 -6.62 6.85 -4.61
C GLY A 28 -7.04 5.82 -5.65
N SER A 29 -8.34 5.76 -5.91
CA SER A 29 -8.90 5.03 -7.05
C SER A 29 -9.82 5.95 -7.83
N ALA A 30 -9.76 5.87 -9.16
CA ALA A 30 -10.70 6.58 -10.03
C ALA A 30 -12.08 5.89 -10.08
N GLU A 31 -12.12 4.58 -9.81
CA GLU A 31 -13.32 3.75 -9.92
C GLU A 31 -13.48 2.89 -8.66
N ALA A 32 -14.70 2.42 -8.40
CA ALA A 32 -14.93 1.48 -7.31
C ALA A 32 -14.16 0.17 -7.54
N ILE A 33 -13.63 -0.44 -6.48
CA ILE A 33 -12.96 -1.74 -6.58
C ILE A 33 -14.00 -2.79 -7.02
N PRO A 34 -13.78 -3.50 -8.15
CA PRO A 34 -14.72 -4.48 -8.65
C PRO A 34 -14.96 -5.63 -7.67
N ALA A 35 -16.17 -6.21 -7.70
CA ALA A 35 -16.59 -7.25 -6.76
C ALA A 35 -15.78 -8.57 -6.83
N TYR A 36 -15.10 -8.84 -7.95
CA TYR A 36 -14.21 -10.01 -8.11
C TYR A 36 -12.83 -9.81 -7.46
N ILE A 37 -12.52 -8.58 -7.01
CA ILE A 37 -11.31 -8.27 -6.25
C ILE A 37 -11.64 -8.30 -4.76
N ASN A 38 -10.95 -9.19 -4.03
CA ASN A 38 -11.08 -9.30 -2.59
C ASN A 38 -10.52 -8.07 -1.87
N ASP A 39 -9.32 -7.64 -2.26
CA ASP A 39 -8.63 -6.45 -1.78
C ASP A 39 -7.58 -6.01 -2.81
N VAL A 40 -7.06 -4.81 -2.65
CA VAL A 40 -5.84 -4.38 -3.32
C VAL A 40 -4.85 -4.00 -2.24
N PHE A 41 -3.67 -4.60 -2.27
CA PHE A 41 -2.58 -4.23 -1.37
C PHE A 41 -1.67 -3.22 -2.04
N VAL A 42 -1.27 -2.20 -1.29
CA VAL A 42 -0.13 -1.37 -1.66
C VAL A 42 1.03 -1.79 -0.79
N LYS A 43 2.05 -2.38 -1.42
CA LYS A 43 3.31 -2.70 -0.77
C LYS A 43 4.14 -1.43 -0.69
N VAL A 44 4.30 -0.94 0.52
CA VAL A 44 5.04 0.27 0.85
C VAL A 44 6.43 -0.12 1.33
N ASP A 45 7.40 -0.05 0.43
CA ASP A 45 8.81 -0.17 0.78
C ASP A 45 9.37 1.24 1.05
N TYR A 46 9.85 1.44 2.26
CA TYR A 46 10.27 2.76 2.72
C TYR A 46 11.48 2.67 3.65
N ARG A 47 12.11 3.82 3.81
CA ARG A 47 13.10 4.09 4.85
C ARG A 47 12.58 5.20 5.77
N GLY A 48 12.93 5.14 7.05
CA GLY A 48 12.45 6.06 8.08
C GLY A 48 12.23 5.35 9.40
N GLY A 49 11.55 6.01 10.33
CA GLY A 49 11.18 5.41 11.62
C GLY A 49 9.85 4.65 11.55
N GLN A 50 8.85 5.21 10.88
CA GLN A 50 7.53 4.61 10.71
C GLN A 50 6.83 5.13 9.46
N ALA A 51 5.86 4.37 8.99
CA ALA A 51 4.89 4.79 7.99
C ALA A 51 3.52 4.92 8.63
N GLU A 52 2.78 5.96 8.29
CA GLU A 52 1.48 6.28 8.86
C GLU A 52 0.47 6.43 7.74
N LEU A 53 -0.71 5.83 7.93
CA LEU A 53 -1.85 5.99 7.04
C LEU A 53 -2.82 7.02 7.60
N TRP A 54 -3.00 8.09 6.85
CA TRP A 54 -3.91 9.19 7.14
C TRP A 54 -5.08 9.18 6.17
N GLN A 55 -6.27 9.49 6.67
CA GLN A 55 -7.45 9.79 5.85
C GLN A 55 -8.05 11.10 6.34
N GLY A 56 -7.87 12.17 5.56
CA GLY A 56 -8.05 13.53 6.04
C GLY A 56 -7.07 13.83 7.19
N GLU A 57 -7.60 14.26 8.33
CA GLU A 57 -6.82 14.60 9.53
C GLU A 57 -6.72 13.44 10.54
N LYS A 58 -7.27 12.26 10.21
CA LYS A 58 -7.31 11.11 11.12
C LYS A 58 -6.25 10.07 10.76
N LEU A 59 -5.41 9.73 11.73
CA LEU A 59 -4.55 8.54 11.66
C LEU A 59 -5.43 7.28 11.71
N LYS A 60 -5.28 6.41 10.72
CA LYS A 60 -6.07 5.19 10.56
C LYS A 60 -5.29 3.93 10.86
N ASN A 61 -4.00 3.94 10.55
CA ASN A 61 -3.10 2.81 10.73
C ASN A 61 -1.66 3.32 10.73
N ASP A 62 -0.75 2.50 11.25
CA ASP A 62 0.68 2.75 11.18
C ASP A 62 1.46 1.44 10.97
N HIS A 63 2.73 1.61 10.64
CA HIS A 63 3.69 0.54 10.54
C HIS A 63 5.02 1.03 11.10
N LEU A 64 5.40 0.45 12.24
CA LEU A 64 6.71 0.69 12.84
C LEU A 64 7.76 -0.04 12.01
N PHE A 65 8.83 0.67 11.64
CA PHE A 65 9.84 0.10 10.75
C PHE A 65 10.56 -1.07 11.42
N ASN A 66 10.53 -2.23 10.75
CA ASN A 66 11.14 -3.48 11.17
C ASN A 66 12.02 -4.10 10.06
N GLY A 67 12.35 -3.32 9.02
CA GLY A 67 13.13 -3.78 7.88
C GLY A 67 12.36 -4.50 6.78
N VAL A 68 11.04 -4.67 6.91
CA VAL A 68 10.20 -5.26 5.84
C VAL A 68 9.22 -4.25 5.25
N PRO A 69 8.86 -4.37 3.96
CA PRO A 69 7.82 -3.55 3.35
C PRO A 69 6.47 -3.75 4.03
N TRP A 70 5.72 -2.66 4.18
CA TRP A 70 4.38 -2.70 4.74
C TRP A 70 3.36 -3.08 3.67
N LEU A 71 2.57 -4.13 3.91
CA LEU A 71 1.43 -4.49 3.07
C LEU A 71 0.15 -3.80 3.56
N LEU A 72 -0.23 -2.73 2.88
CA LEU A 72 -1.40 -1.94 3.21
C LEU A 72 -2.60 -2.36 2.33
N GLY A 73 -3.61 -3.01 2.92
CA GLY A 73 -4.88 -3.28 2.23
C GLY A 73 -5.72 -2.00 2.11
N VAL A 74 -6.09 -1.60 0.88
CA VAL A 74 -6.72 -0.29 0.64
C VAL A 74 -8.25 -0.34 0.51
N LYS A 75 -8.84 -1.53 0.36
CA LYS A 75 -10.28 -1.67 0.09
C LYS A 75 -11.18 -1.05 1.17
N ASN A 76 -10.79 -1.13 2.42
CA ASN A 76 -11.60 -0.61 3.53
C ASN A 76 -11.47 0.91 3.70
N TYR A 77 -10.56 1.56 2.97
CA TYR A 77 -10.30 2.99 3.10
C TYR A 77 -10.82 3.79 1.90
N LEU A 78 -10.57 3.30 0.67
CA LEU A 78 -10.85 4.05 -0.56
C LEU A 78 -12.33 4.40 -0.81
N PRO A 79 -13.35 3.62 -0.35
CA PRO A 79 -14.74 4.05 -0.43
C PRO A 79 -15.05 5.35 0.33
N TYR A 80 -14.19 5.72 1.28
CA TYR A 80 -14.33 6.93 2.10
C TYR A 80 -13.39 8.06 1.65
N GLY A 81 -12.81 7.94 0.46
CA GLY A 81 -11.91 8.92 -0.14
C GLY A 81 -10.44 8.50 -0.12
N GLN A 82 -9.61 9.41 -0.62
CA GLN A 82 -8.17 9.19 -0.74
C GLN A 82 -7.50 9.04 0.62
N ILE A 83 -6.41 8.30 0.63
CA ILE A 83 -5.56 8.09 1.80
C ILE A 83 -4.17 8.63 1.52
N ARG A 84 -3.47 9.04 2.57
CA ARG A 84 -2.08 9.51 2.49
C ARG A 84 -1.21 8.63 3.34
N VAL A 85 -0.09 8.20 2.77
CA VAL A 85 0.97 7.52 3.51
C VAL A 85 2.06 8.54 3.77
N ARG A 86 2.38 8.73 5.05
CA ARG A 86 3.42 9.65 5.54
C ARG A 86 4.52 8.86 6.22
N LEU A 87 5.75 9.23 5.92
CA LEU A 87 6.92 8.62 6.54
C LEU A 87 7.51 9.59 7.56
N ALA A 88 7.71 9.11 8.78
CA ALA A 88 8.38 9.87 9.83
C ALA A 88 9.87 9.59 9.81
N ALA A 89 10.65 10.58 10.26
CA ALA A 89 12.09 10.41 10.48
C ALA A 89 12.38 9.34 11.53
N TRP A 90 13.63 8.89 11.57
CA TRP A 90 14.08 7.95 12.59
C TRP A 90 13.88 8.53 14.00
N ASN A 91 13.41 7.70 14.92
CA ASN A 91 13.24 8.03 16.33
C ASN A 91 14.08 7.07 17.17
N ASP A 92 14.86 7.60 18.12
CA ASP A 92 15.78 6.80 18.96
C ASP A 92 15.06 5.88 19.95
N ASN A 93 13.74 5.99 20.08
CA ASN A 93 12.92 5.01 20.79
C ASN A 93 12.68 3.72 19.99
N ILE A 94 13.03 3.69 18.70
CA ILE A 94 12.97 2.48 17.85
C ILE A 94 14.20 1.63 18.15
N THR A 95 13.99 0.41 18.62
CA THR A 95 15.04 -0.53 19.02
C THR A 95 14.95 -1.83 18.20
N GLY A 96 15.98 -2.69 18.29
CA GLY A 96 15.98 -3.99 17.61
C GLY A 96 16.45 -3.96 16.15
N ILE A 97 17.07 -2.86 15.70
CA ILE A 97 17.61 -2.66 14.36
C ILE A 97 19.13 -2.43 14.49
N SER A 98 19.94 -2.91 13.53
CA SER A 98 21.39 -2.72 13.57
C SER A 98 21.80 -1.25 13.46
N SER A 99 22.84 -0.84 14.19
CA SER A 99 23.34 0.54 14.22
C SER A 99 23.69 1.08 12.83
N GLU A 100 24.27 0.26 11.95
CA GLU A 100 24.58 0.62 10.57
C GLU A 100 23.33 1.02 9.76
N VAL A 101 22.22 0.30 9.97
CA VAL A 101 20.93 0.66 9.35
C VAL A 101 20.43 1.96 9.93
N VAL A 102 20.47 2.14 11.26
CA VAL A 102 20.04 3.36 11.94
C VAL A 102 20.80 4.60 11.45
N GLU A 103 22.12 4.54 11.38
CA GLU A 103 22.95 5.66 10.94
C GLU A 103 22.64 6.07 9.50
N ARG A 104 22.49 5.10 8.61
CA ARG A 104 22.06 5.33 7.23
C ARG A 104 20.68 5.99 7.18
N MET A 105 19.72 5.52 7.97
CA MET A 105 18.35 6.07 8.04
C MET A 105 18.36 7.53 8.51
N LYS A 106 19.16 7.84 9.55
CA LYS A 106 19.35 9.20 10.07
C LYS A 106 20.01 10.12 9.03
N ALA A 107 21.01 9.62 8.31
CA ALA A 107 21.74 10.39 7.31
C ALA A 107 20.90 10.72 6.07
N THR A 108 20.08 9.78 5.60
CA THR A 108 19.33 9.98 4.34
C THR A 108 17.93 10.54 4.52
N GLY A 109 17.38 10.48 5.73
CA GLY A 109 16.00 10.87 6.03
C GLY A 109 14.96 9.89 5.46
N PRO A 110 13.67 10.13 5.79
CA PRO A 110 12.58 9.25 5.38
C PRO A 110 12.26 9.39 3.88
N SER A 111 12.09 8.27 3.20
CA SER A 111 11.63 8.25 1.81
C SER A 111 11.08 6.89 1.39
N PHE A 112 10.27 6.89 0.33
CA PHE A 112 9.85 5.65 -0.32
C PHE A 112 10.99 5.08 -1.17
N ASN A 113 11.24 3.78 -1.04
CA ASN A 113 12.12 3.03 -1.93
C ASN A 113 11.32 2.54 -3.14
N ALA A 114 10.13 1.96 -2.88
CA ALA A 114 9.22 1.48 -3.90
C ALA A 114 7.77 1.48 -3.40
N LEU A 115 6.83 1.62 -4.34
CA LEU A 115 5.39 1.45 -4.12
C LEU A 115 4.87 0.50 -5.19
N GLU A 116 4.31 -0.63 -4.77
CA GLU A 116 3.80 -1.66 -5.67
C GLU A 116 2.33 -1.94 -5.35
N VAL A 117 1.49 -2.03 -6.39
CA VAL A 117 0.06 -2.31 -6.25
C VAL A 117 -0.18 -3.77 -6.60
N ILE A 118 -0.75 -4.52 -5.66
CA ILE A 118 -0.95 -5.97 -5.75
C ILE A 118 -2.43 -6.27 -5.58
N PRO A 119 -3.18 -6.57 -6.65
CA PRO A 119 -4.58 -6.98 -6.54
C PRO A 119 -4.68 -8.41 -5.97
N GLN A 120 -5.59 -8.62 -5.02
CA GLN A 120 -5.94 -9.93 -4.51
C GLN A 120 -7.33 -10.33 -5.04
N TYR A 121 -7.37 -11.36 -5.88
CA TYR A 121 -8.62 -11.84 -6.50
C TYR A 121 -9.35 -12.84 -5.61
N LYS A 122 -10.68 -12.91 -5.75
CA LYS A 122 -11.52 -13.94 -5.11
C LYS A 122 -12.19 -14.79 -6.19
N ILE A 123 -12.06 -16.12 -6.07
CA ILE A 123 -12.81 -17.09 -6.85
C ILE A 123 -13.65 -17.95 -5.92
N SER A 124 -14.92 -18.14 -6.27
CA SER A 124 -15.80 -19.09 -5.61
C SER A 124 -15.84 -20.37 -6.43
N VAL A 125 -15.43 -21.49 -5.85
CA VAL A 125 -15.49 -22.80 -6.50
C VAL A 125 -16.66 -23.58 -5.90
N LYS A 126 -17.60 -24.01 -6.74
CA LYS A 126 -18.63 -24.95 -6.31
C LYS A 126 -18.03 -26.35 -6.31
N ILE A 127 -17.98 -27.00 -5.16
CA ILE A 127 -17.59 -28.40 -5.04
C ILE A 127 -18.89 -29.21 -5.03
N GLU A 128 -19.08 -30.07 -6.01
CA GLU A 128 -20.13 -31.08 -6.00
C GLU A 128 -19.57 -32.34 -5.30
N PRO A 129 -20.34 -32.96 -4.38
CA PRO A 129 -19.89 -34.11 -3.62
C PRO A 129 -19.70 -35.38 -4.47
#